data_AF-X1DB05-F1
#
_entry.id   AF-X1DB05-F1
#
_cell.length_a   1.000
_cell.length_b   1.000
_cell.length_c   1.000
_cell.angle_alpha   90.00
_cell.angle_beta   90.00
_cell.angle_gamma   90.00
#
_symmetry.space_group_name_H-M   'P 1'
#
loop_
_entity.id
_entity.type
_entity.pdbx_description
1 polymer ?
#
loop_
_entity_poly.entity_id
_entity_poly.type
_entity_poly.pdbx_seq_one_letter_code
_entity_poly.pdbx_strand_id
1 'polypeptide(L)'
;PAIKNLADTIGDYRNGLIYTSSSSFAEVYKKHAFKMYKQLIPKNLDKEISNLIIIPDAELSMIPFETLLTENPEGEEWKDLPYLIKKYNISYSYSANLFYKTFPKESTTKIEYTDLNDWLAFAPVFDDSNTGGLTMRTRELLQQLDTISVDTTGTRGMLVKGGYVSPLPGTESEVQSIFELFNEKDKKALVQIKNNANEDYIKSGELKKYKLLHFATHGFVNTWKPELSGILLAQDTTINEDGILYSGEIYNLELNADLTVLSACETGLGEIKKGEGLIGLTRA
;
A
#
# COMPACT_ATOMS: atom_id res chain seq x y z
N PRO A 1 21.04 28.17 5.14
CA PRO A 1 20.95 27.50 6.45
C PRO A 1 20.29 26.12 6.27
N ALA A 2 21.11 25.18 5.82
CA ALA A 2 20.71 23.92 5.21
C ALA A 2 21.10 22.75 6.13
N ILE A 3 20.22 21.75 6.20
CA ILE A 3 20.49 20.34 6.55
C ILE A 3 21.27 20.13 7.86
N LYS A 4 20.67 20.46 9.01
CA LYS A 4 21.11 19.88 10.29
C LYS A 4 20.00 19.16 11.08
N ASN A 5 18.77 19.09 10.55
CA ASN A 5 17.64 18.47 11.26
C ASN A 5 16.47 18.10 10.29
N LEU A 6 16.75 17.60 9.07
CA LEU A 6 15.66 17.14 8.20
C LEU A 6 15.12 15.79 8.67
N ALA A 7 16.02 14.85 9.00
CA ALA A 7 15.68 13.55 9.52
C ALA A 7 14.87 13.64 10.82
N ASP A 8 15.33 14.39 11.84
CA ASP A 8 14.56 14.53 13.07
C ASP A 8 13.24 15.28 12.83
N THR A 9 13.19 16.26 11.91
CA THR A 9 11.93 16.92 11.52
C THR A 9 10.94 15.92 10.91
N ILE A 10 11.39 14.98 10.07
CA ILE A 10 10.56 13.90 9.49
C ILE A 10 10.14 12.91 10.59
N GLY A 11 11.05 12.56 11.50
CA GLY A 11 10.76 11.69 12.65
C GLY A 11 9.68 12.26 13.55
N ASP A 12 9.84 13.52 13.97
CA ASP A 12 8.85 14.26 14.79
C ASP A 12 7.50 14.35 14.09
N TYR A 13 7.51 14.66 12.78
CA TYR A 13 6.31 14.69 11.96
C TYR A 13 5.56 13.36 11.94
N ARG A 14 6.28 12.26 11.70
CA ARG A 14 5.70 10.90 11.68
C ARG A 14 5.19 10.48 13.05
N ASN A 15 5.94 10.76 14.12
CA ASN A 15 5.51 10.47 15.48
C ASN A 15 4.23 11.24 15.84
N GLY A 16 4.10 12.49 15.39
CA GLY A 16 2.89 13.28 15.55
C GLY A 16 1.66 12.69 14.85
N LEU A 17 1.85 12.03 13.70
CA LEU A 17 0.78 11.31 12.97
C LEU A 17 0.39 9.98 13.61
N ILE A 18 1.33 9.29 14.25
CA ILE A 18 1.09 7.97 14.85
C ILE A 18 0.42 8.11 16.23
N TYR A 19 0.88 9.06 17.05
CA TYR A 19 0.44 9.20 18.44
C TYR A 19 -0.60 10.31 18.62
N THR A 20 -1.71 10.24 17.87
CA THR A 20 -2.74 11.29 17.78
C THR A 20 -3.56 11.49 19.05
N SER A 21 -3.54 10.55 19.99
CA SER A 21 -4.31 10.58 21.24
C SER A 21 -3.76 11.57 22.27
N SER A 22 -2.57 12.13 22.05
CA SER A 22 -1.95 13.11 22.94
C SER A 22 -1.89 14.49 22.28
N SER A 23 -2.37 15.50 23.00
CA SER A 23 -2.39 16.88 22.54
C SER A 23 -0.99 17.42 22.22
N SER A 24 0.05 16.94 22.90
CA SER A 24 1.43 17.34 22.59
C SER A 24 1.87 16.86 21.21
N PHE A 25 1.47 15.66 20.80
CA PHE A 25 1.84 15.10 19.49
C PHE A 25 1.04 15.74 18.35
N ALA A 26 -0.22 16.13 18.59
CA ALA A 26 -1.00 16.91 17.63
C ALA A 26 -0.32 18.26 17.30
N GLU A 27 0.19 18.97 18.31
CA GLU A 27 0.91 20.23 18.10
C GLU A 27 2.27 20.04 17.41
N VAL A 28 2.98 18.96 17.74
CA VAL A 28 4.21 18.57 17.03
C VAL A 28 3.92 18.32 15.55
N TYR A 29 2.88 17.54 15.25
CA TYR A 29 2.44 17.28 13.88
C TYR A 29 2.14 18.58 13.13
N LYS A 30 1.23 19.42 13.65
CA LYS A 30 0.81 20.68 13.03
C LYS A 30 2.00 21.59 12.68
N LYS A 31 2.91 21.77 13.65
CA LYS A 31 4.11 22.58 13.51
C LYS A 31 5.03 22.04 12.41
N HIS A 32 5.28 20.74 12.39
CA HIS A 32 6.23 20.13 11.45
C HIS A 32 5.62 19.99 10.06
N ALA A 33 4.33 19.64 9.94
CA ALA A 33 3.61 19.51 8.68
C ALA A 33 3.61 20.82 7.88
N PHE A 34 3.25 21.95 8.51
CA PHE A 34 3.25 23.25 7.83
C PHE A 34 4.67 23.75 7.53
N LYS A 35 5.64 23.48 8.42
CA LYS A 35 7.06 23.80 8.19
C LYS A 35 7.59 23.06 6.97
N MET A 36 7.31 21.76 6.86
CA MET A 36 7.74 20.91 5.76
C MET A 36 7.06 21.30 4.45
N TYR A 37 5.76 21.61 4.45
CA TYR A 37 5.07 22.17 3.28
C TYR A 37 5.82 23.38 2.70
N LYS A 38 6.15 24.37 3.54
CA LYS A 38 6.86 25.58 3.11
C LYS A 38 8.27 25.33 2.57
N GLN A 39 8.89 24.21 2.96
CA GLN A 39 10.25 23.85 2.55
C GLN A 39 10.27 22.99 1.29
N LEU A 40 9.32 22.07 1.17
CA LEU A 40 9.31 21.02 0.15
C LEU A 40 8.42 21.38 -1.05
N ILE A 41 7.35 22.14 -0.84
CA ILE A 41 6.41 22.51 -1.91
C ILE A 41 6.72 23.92 -2.41
N PRO A 42 6.87 24.13 -3.74
CA PRO A 42 7.09 25.45 -4.31
C PRO A 42 5.96 26.43 -3.95
N LYS A 43 6.32 27.66 -3.53
CA LYS A 43 5.34 28.66 -3.06
C LYS A 43 4.35 29.14 -4.13
N ASN A 44 4.78 29.13 -5.39
CA ASN A 44 4.04 29.69 -6.52
C ASN A 44 3.69 28.59 -7.53
N LEU A 45 2.97 27.57 -7.08
CA LEU A 45 2.32 26.65 -8.02
C LEU A 45 1.20 27.40 -8.73
N ASP A 46 1.12 27.22 -10.05
CA ASP A 46 0.03 27.74 -10.85
C ASP A 46 -1.31 27.23 -10.29
N LYS A 47 -2.33 28.09 -10.30
CA LYS A 47 -3.69 27.76 -9.83
C LYS A 47 -4.35 26.70 -10.71
N GLU A 48 -3.89 26.53 -11.95
CA GLU A 48 -4.39 25.49 -12.86
C GLU A 48 -3.83 24.10 -12.54
N ILE A 49 -2.78 23.99 -11.72
CA ILE A 49 -2.21 22.69 -11.33
C ILE A 49 -3.15 22.01 -10.33
N SER A 50 -3.70 20.88 -10.72
CA SER A 50 -4.52 20.01 -9.88
C SER A 50 -3.86 18.67 -9.53
N ASN A 51 -2.79 18.29 -10.24
CA ASN A 51 -2.09 17.01 -10.06
C ASN A 51 -0.63 17.25 -9.67
N LEU A 52 -0.17 16.61 -8.59
CA LEU A 52 1.21 16.61 -8.14
C LEU A 52 1.77 15.20 -8.22
N ILE A 53 2.93 15.09 -8.87
CA ILE A 53 3.71 13.85 -8.95
C ILE A 53 4.98 14.08 -8.14
N ILE A 54 5.12 13.31 -7.06
CA ILE A 54 6.19 13.47 -6.09
C ILE A 54 7.22 12.38 -6.33
N ILE A 55 8.46 12.78 -6.57
CA ILE A 55 9.60 11.89 -6.73
C ILE A 55 10.53 12.15 -5.54
N PRO A 56 10.30 11.48 -4.40
CA PRO A 56 11.09 11.71 -3.20
C PRO A 56 12.45 11.02 -3.32
N ASP A 57 13.48 11.64 -2.73
CA ASP A 57 14.80 11.03 -2.59
C ASP A 57 15.05 10.67 -1.12
N ALA A 58 15.69 9.51 -0.90
CA ALA A 58 16.09 8.99 0.40
C ALA A 58 14.99 9.13 1.49
N GLU A 59 15.30 9.79 2.60
CA GLU A 59 14.41 9.95 3.77
C GLU A 59 13.12 10.72 3.46
N LEU A 60 13.07 11.49 2.36
CA LEU A 60 11.82 12.15 1.94
C LEU A 60 10.75 11.13 1.55
N SER A 61 11.14 9.90 1.19
CA SER A 61 10.21 8.81 0.88
C SER A 61 9.39 8.38 2.09
N MET A 62 9.81 8.76 3.30
CA MET A 62 9.09 8.48 4.54
C MET A 62 7.97 9.49 4.83
N ILE A 63 7.86 10.55 4.04
CA ILE A 63 6.89 11.62 4.27
C ILE A 63 5.60 11.26 3.52
N PRO A 64 4.47 11.08 4.23
CA PRO A 64 3.15 11.20 3.61
C PRO A 64 2.92 12.67 3.22
N PHE A 65 3.21 13.04 1.97
CA PHE A 65 3.09 14.43 1.51
C PHE A 65 1.62 14.88 1.47
N GLU A 66 0.70 13.95 1.26
CA GLU A 66 -0.74 14.16 1.27
C GLU A 66 -1.26 14.74 2.58
N THR A 67 -0.59 14.46 3.69
CA THR A 67 -0.94 14.99 5.01
C THR A 67 -0.21 16.29 5.34
N LEU A 68 0.65 16.84 4.49
CA LEU A 68 1.25 18.16 4.76
C LEU A 68 0.18 19.25 4.85
N LEU A 69 0.37 20.23 5.73
CA LEU A 69 -0.58 21.32 5.91
C LEU A 69 -0.20 22.50 5.01
N THR A 70 -1.13 23.00 4.20
CA THR A 70 -0.88 24.10 3.26
C THR A 70 -0.86 25.48 3.93
N GLU A 71 -1.41 25.56 5.13
CA GLU A 71 -1.57 26.78 5.91
C GLU A 71 -1.26 26.50 7.39
N ASN A 72 -1.02 27.56 8.17
CA ASN A 72 -0.83 27.40 9.61
C ASN A 72 -2.17 26.95 10.22
N PRO A 73 -2.24 25.79 10.90
CA PRO A 73 -3.51 25.27 11.39
C PRO A 73 -4.00 26.11 12.58
N GLU A 74 -5.17 26.73 12.43
CA GLU A 74 -5.87 27.45 13.53
C GLU A 74 -6.91 26.55 14.25
N GLY A 75 -7.29 25.42 13.66
CA GLY A 75 -8.28 24.48 14.22
C GLY A 75 -7.66 23.36 15.07
N GLU A 76 -8.45 22.86 16.02
CA GLU A 76 -8.09 21.68 16.83
C GLU A 76 -8.51 20.36 16.17
N GLU A 77 -9.60 20.38 15.41
CA GLU A 77 -10.20 19.20 14.81
C GLU A 77 -9.40 18.70 13.60
N TRP A 78 -8.92 17.45 13.69
CA TRP A 78 -8.12 16.81 12.64
C TRP A 78 -8.79 16.84 11.28
N LYS A 79 -10.11 16.62 11.21
CA LYS A 79 -10.86 16.60 9.95
C LYS A 79 -10.82 17.94 9.20
N ASP A 80 -10.65 19.04 9.92
CA ASP A 80 -10.77 20.40 9.37
C ASP A 80 -9.42 20.97 8.93
N LEU A 81 -8.30 20.30 9.25
CA LEU A 81 -6.97 20.77 8.90
C LEU A 81 -6.77 20.90 7.37
N PRO A 82 -5.98 21.88 6.91
CA PRO A 82 -5.78 22.19 5.49
C PRO A 82 -4.75 21.24 4.85
N TYR A 83 -5.09 19.95 4.75
CA TYR A 83 -4.20 18.95 4.16
C TYR A 83 -3.96 19.20 2.67
N LEU A 84 -2.76 18.89 2.19
CA LEU A 84 -2.36 19.03 0.79
C LEU A 84 -3.28 18.25 -0.16
N ILE A 85 -3.74 17.07 0.26
CA ILE A 85 -4.67 16.23 -0.51
C ILE A 85 -6.04 16.90 -0.77
N LYS A 86 -6.44 17.88 0.04
CA LYS A 86 -7.68 18.64 -0.20
C LYS A 86 -7.55 19.60 -1.38
N LYS A 87 -6.33 19.87 -1.84
CA LYS A 87 -6.05 20.83 -2.93
C LYS A 87 -5.54 20.16 -4.20
N TYR A 88 -4.78 19.07 -4.08
CA TYR A 88 -4.14 18.41 -5.20
C TYR A 88 -4.39 16.89 -5.18
N ASN A 89 -4.53 16.30 -6.36
CA ASN A 89 -4.37 14.86 -6.56
C ASN A 89 -2.89 14.54 -6.44
N ILE A 90 -2.52 13.62 -5.54
CA ILE A 90 -1.12 13.32 -5.24
C ILE A 90 -0.81 11.90 -5.69
N SER A 91 0.28 11.76 -6.44
CA SER A 91 0.84 10.47 -6.84
C SER A 91 2.35 10.47 -6.64
N TYR A 92 2.93 9.28 -6.56
CA TYR A 92 4.35 9.07 -6.31
C TYR A 92 5.02 8.37 -7.49
N SER A 93 6.30 8.67 -7.72
CA SER A 93 7.12 7.90 -8.65
C SER A 93 8.56 7.78 -8.15
N TYR A 94 9.25 6.71 -8.54
CA TYR A 94 10.60 6.40 -8.06
C TYR A 94 11.70 7.19 -8.75
N SER A 95 11.51 7.53 -10.02
CA SER A 95 12.50 8.31 -10.76
C SER A 95 11.87 9.03 -11.94
N ALA A 96 12.37 10.22 -12.24
CA ALA A 96 11.91 11.00 -13.39
C ALA A 96 12.15 10.28 -14.72
N ASN A 97 13.24 9.49 -14.82
CA ASN A 97 13.56 8.73 -16.03
C ASN A 97 12.64 7.53 -16.22
N LEU A 98 12.39 6.74 -15.15
CA LEU A 98 11.44 5.63 -15.24
C LEU A 98 10.06 6.17 -15.55
N PHE A 99 9.63 7.21 -14.81
CA PHE A 99 8.40 7.91 -15.05
C PHE A 99 8.30 8.39 -16.50
N TYR A 100 9.30 9.06 -17.06
CA TYR A 100 9.26 9.50 -18.47
C TYR A 100 9.18 8.34 -19.48
N LYS A 101 9.75 7.18 -19.14
CA LYS A 101 9.69 5.97 -19.98
C LYS A 101 8.35 5.24 -19.87
N THR A 102 7.71 5.25 -18.71
CA THR A 102 6.43 4.59 -18.43
C THR A 102 5.23 5.52 -18.55
N PHE A 103 5.45 6.84 -18.55
CA PHE A 103 4.46 7.84 -18.92
C PHE A 103 3.98 7.45 -20.30
N PRO A 104 2.67 7.41 -20.57
CA PRO A 104 2.14 6.81 -21.77
C PRO A 104 2.66 7.56 -23.00
N LYS A 105 3.81 7.15 -23.53
CA LYS A 105 3.93 6.93 -24.96
C LYS A 105 2.88 5.88 -25.22
N GLU A 106 1.77 6.30 -25.83
CA GLU A 106 0.74 5.41 -26.34
C GLU A 106 1.40 4.13 -26.85
N SER A 107 1.37 3.08 -26.03
CA SER A 107 1.99 1.81 -26.37
C SER A 107 1.11 1.24 -27.47
N THR A 108 1.61 1.35 -28.69
CA THR A 108 1.02 0.82 -29.94
C THR A 108 0.98 -0.71 -29.97
N THR A 109 1.34 -1.37 -28.87
CA THR A 109 1.18 -2.80 -28.64
C THR A 109 0.45 -3.05 -27.33
N LYS A 110 -0.78 -2.51 -27.18
CA LYS A 110 -1.76 -3.21 -26.36
C LYS A 110 -2.06 -4.51 -27.10
N ILE A 111 -1.75 -5.66 -26.48
CA ILE A 111 -2.34 -6.91 -26.94
C ILE A 111 -3.85 -6.69 -26.86
N GLU A 112 -4.52 -6.62 -28.01
CA GLU A 112 -5.98 -6.61 -28.08
C GLU A 112 -6.49 -7.96 -27.61
N TYR A 113 -6.51 -8.16 -26.30
CA TYR A 113 -7.33 -9.17 -25.69
C TYR A 113 -8.77 -8.73 -25.91
N THR A 114 -9.45 -9.38 -26.86
CA THR A 114 -10.85 -9.12 -27.20
C THR A 114 -11.82 -9.44 -26.04
N ASP A 115 -11.33 -10.13 -25.01
CA ASP A 115 -12.08 -10.58 -23.82
C ASP A 115 -11.37 -10.25 -22.50
N LEU A 116 -10.93 -9.01 -22.31
CA LEU A 116 -10.50 -8.57 -20.96
C LEU A 116 -11.71 -8.44 -20.04
N ASN A 117 -11.54 -8.95 -18.82
CA ASN A 117 -12.39 -8.66 -17.70
C ASN A 117 -11.98 -7.31 -17.09
N ASP A 118 -12.96 -6.60 -16.55
CA ASP A 118 -12.76 -5.25 -16.03
C ASP A 118 -12.06 -5.27 -14.68
N TRP A 119 -12.43 -6.18 -13.77
CA TRP A 119 -11.93 -6.17 -12.39
C TRP A 119 -11.87 -7.56 -11.75
N LEU A 120 -10.80 -7.81 -10.99
CA LEU A 120 -10.62 -9.00 -10.17
C LEU A 120 -10.18 -8.59 -8.77
N ALA A 121 -10.82 -9.17 -7.75
CA ALA A 121 -10.43 -8.95 -6.37
C ALA A 121 -10.13 -10.23 -5.60
N PHE A 122 -9.28 -10.09 -4.59
CA PHE A 122 -8.87 -11.15 -3.68
C PHE A 122 -9.14 -10.72 -2.24
N ALA A 123 -9.86 -11.55 -1.48
CA ALA A 123 -10.06 -11.39 -0.04
C ALA A 123 -9.97 -12.76 0.66
N PRO A 124 -8.81 -13.15 1.21
CA PRO A 124 -8.66 -14.42 1.91
C PRO A 124 -9.48 -14.55 3.19
N VAL A 125 -9.84 -13.42 3.83
CA VAL A 125 -10.63 -13.31 5.07
C VAL A 125 -10.00 -13.94 6.32
N PHE A 126 -9.40 -15.13 6.24
CA PHE A 126 -8.77 -15.86 7.34
C PHE A 126 -9.72 -16.20 8.50
N ASP A 127 -11.02 -16.39 8.24
CA ASP A 127 -12.05 -16.62 9.28
C ASP A 127 -12.18 -18.08 9.72
N ASP A 128 -11.46 -19.02 9.10
CA ASP A 128 -11.43 -20.43 9.49
C ASP A 128 -10.00 -21.00 9.49
N SER A 129 -9.85 -22.22 10.03
CA SER A 129 -8.55 -22.90 10.12
C SER A 129 -7.96 -23.31 8.78
N ASN A 130 -8.77 -23.34 7.71
CA ASN A 130 -8.32 -23.71 6.37
C ASN A 130 -7.69 -22.49 5.69
N THR A 131 -8.32 -21.33 5.82
CA THR A 131 -7.85 -20.05 5.26
C THR A 131 -6.75 -19.40 6.10
N GLY A 132 -6.87 -19.45 7.43
CA GLY A 132 -5.92 -18.84 8.38
C GLY A 132 -4.88 -19.81 8.96
N GLY A 133 -4.87 -21.05 8.47
CA GLY A 133 -3.84 -22.05 8.80
C GLY A 133 -2.47 -21.58 8.34
N LEU A 134 -1.43 -21.89 9.13
CA LEU A 134 -0.05 -21.53 8.82
C LEU A 134 0.85 -22.75 8.89
N THR A 135 1.76 -22.88 7.91
CA THR A 135 2.91 -23.79 8.07
C THR A 135 3.76 -23.37 9.28
N MET A 136 4.54 -24.30 9.85
CA MET A 136 5.44 -23.97 10.96
C MET A 136 6.43 -22.85 10.60
N ARG A 137 6.93 -22.86 9.36
CA ARG A 137 7.88 -21.85 8.87
C ARG A 137 7.21 -20.48 8.69
N THR A 138 6.03 -20.45 8.10
CA THR A 138 5.24 -19.23 7.91
C THR A 138 4.87 -18.62 9.26
N ARG A 139 4.48 -19.46 10.23
CA ARG A 139 4.17 -19.01 11.60
C ARG A 139 5.37 -18.36 12.28
N GLU A 140 6.55 -18.98 12.21
CA GLU A 140 7.76 -18.43 12.84
C GLU A 140 8.14 -17.08 12.21
N LEU A 141 8.05 -16.95 10.88
CA LEU A 141 8.28 -15.70 10.18
C LEU A 141 7.30 -14.60 10.62
N LEU A 142 5.99 -14.88 10.57
CA LEU A 142 4.97 -13.89 10.91
C LEU A 142 5.03 -13.48 12.39
N GLN A 143 5.36 -14.41 13.30
CA GLN A 143 5.56 -14.08 14.72
C GLN A 143 6.77 -13.16 14.94
N GLN A 144 7.87 -13.37 14.21
CA GLN A 144 9.02 -12.47 14.29
C GLN A 144 8.68 -11.07 13.77
N LEU A 145 7.90 -10.98 12.69
CA LEU A 145 7.45 -9.71 12.13
C LEU A 145 6.44 -8.98 13.04
N ASP A 146 5.52 -9.70 13.66
CA ASP A 146 4.57 -9.14 14.64
C ASP A 146 5.27 -8.57 15.88
N THR A 147 6.39 -9.15 16.32
CA THR A 147 7.16 -8.56 17.42
C THR A 147 7.88 -7.28 17.04
N ILE A 148 8.00 -6.98 15.75
CA ILE A 148 8.65 -5.77 15.21
C ILE A 148 7.61 -4.68 14.91
N SER A 149 6.36 -5.04 14.59
CA SER A 149 5.27 -4.08 14.37
C SER A 149 4.78 -3.50 15.70
N VAL A 150 4.80 -2.16 15.81
CA VAL A 150 4.50 -1.41 17.05
C VAL A 150 2.99 -1.23 17.27
N ASP A 151 2.14 -1.84 16.43
CA ASP A 151 0.70 -1.63 16.49
C ASP A 151 -0.01 -2.65 17.40
N THR A 152 -0.24 -2.26 18.64
CA THR A 152 -0.93 -3.08 19.65
C THR A 152 -2.47 -3.04 19.55
N THR A 153 -3.05 -2.44 18.50
CA THR A 153 -4.48 -2.09 18.46
C THR A 153 -5.41 -3.12 17.78
N GLY A 154 -4.90 -4.28 17.35
CA GLY A 154 -5.74 -5.34 16.75
C GLY A 154 -6.29 -4.99 15.36
N THR A 155 -5.59 -4.11 14.65
CA THR A 155 -5.86 -3.69 13.26
C THR A 155 -5.31 -4.71 12.25
N ARG A 156 -5.42 -4.42 10.94
CA ARG A 156 -4.77 -5.19 9.86
C ARG A 156 -3.25 -5.37 10.05
N GLY A 157 -2.62 -4.67 10.99
CA GLY A 157 -1.19 -4.78 11.30
C GLY A 157 -0.81 -5.96 12.19
N MET A 158 -1.78 -6.60 12.87
CA MET A 158 -1.54 -7.82 13.66
C MET A 158 -1.66 -9.05 12.76
N LEU A 159 -0.55 -9.70 12.43
CA LEU A 159 -0.51 -10.81 11.47
C LEU A 159 -0.97 -12.13 12.10
N VAL A 160 -0.69 -12.38 13.39
CA VAL A 160 -0.94 -13.68 14.04
C VAL A 160 -1.75 -13.54 15.34
N LYS A 161 -2.81 -14.35 15.47
CA LYS A 161 -3.60 -14.51 16.70
C LYS A 161 -3.68 -16.00 17.10
N GLY A 162 -3.07 -16.35 18.23
CA GLY A 162 -3.16 -17.72 18.78
C GLY A 162 -2.60 -18.82 17.86
N GLY A 163 -1.68 -18.48 16.94
CA GLY A 163 -1.04 -19.41 16.00
C GLY A 163 -1.66 -19.48 14.60
N TYR A 164 -2.68 -18.66 14.34
CA TYR A 164 -3.37 -18.49 13.05
C TYR A 164 -3.21 -17.05 12.55
N VAL A 165 -3.42 -16.82 11.26
CA VAL A 165 -3.55 -15.46 10.72
C VAL A 165 -4.74 -14.77 11.36
N SER A 166 -4.60 -13.49 11.70
CA SER A 166 -5.73 -12.71 12.24
C SER A 166 -6.86 -12.59 11.20
N PRO A 167 -8.13 -12.83 11.57
CA PRO A 167 -9.24 -12.66 10.63
C PRO A 167 -9.45 -11.21 10.18
N LEU A 168 -9.76 -11.03 8.90
CA LEU A 168 -10.11 -9.75 8.26
C LEU A 168 -11.54 -9.77 7.67
N PRO A 169 -12.60 -9.95 8.49
CA PRO A 169 -13.98 -10.07 7.98
C PRO A 169 -14.43 -8.87 7.13
N GLY A 170 -13.91 -7.67 7.40
CA GLY A 170 -14.22 -6.49 6.60
C GLY A 170 -13.72 -6.53 5.15
N THR A 171 -12.75 -7.39 4.83
CA THR A 171 -12.22 -7.52 3.45
C THR A 171 -13.22 -8.15 2.51
N GLU A 172 -14.04 -9.09 2.99
CA GLU A 172 -15.13 -9.68 2.21
C GLU A 172 -16.19 -8.61 1.86
N SER A 173 -16.60 -7.81 2.85
CA SER A 173 -17.53 -6.69 2.61
C SER A 173 -16.96 -5.65 1.65
N GLU A 174 -15.66 -5.37 1.73
CA GLU A 174 -14.96 -4.43 0.84
C GLU A 174 -15.01 -4.88 -0.62
N VAL A 175 -14.59 -6.12 -0.91
CA VAL A 175 -14.55 -6.62 -2.30
C VAL A 175 -15.96 -6.85 -2.85
N GLN A 176 -16.91 -7.29 -2.01
CA GLN A 176 -18.29 -7.49 -2.43
C GLN A 176 -18.98 -6.17 -2.78
N SER A 177 -18.77 -5.12 -1.98
CA SER A 177 -19.35 -3.79 -2.27
C SER A 177 -18.81 -3.21 -3.57
N ILE A 178 -17.51 -3.39 -3.86
CA ILE A 178 -16.92 -2.93 -5.12
C ILE A 178 -17.43 -3.76 -6.30
N PHE A 179 -17.53 -5.09 -6.13
CA PHE A 179 -18.08 -5.99 -7.15
C PHE A 179 -19.48 -5.55 -7.62
N GLU A 180 -20.35 -5.16 -6.68
CA GLU A 180 -21.69 -4.67 -6.97
C GLU A 180 -21.66 -3.42 -7.87
N LEU A 181 -20.75 -2.47 -7.64
CA LEU A 181 -20.58 -1.28 -8.48
C LEU A 181 -20.18 -1.60 -9.92
N PHE A 182 -19.39 -2.66 -10.14
CA PHE A 182 -19.05 -3.14 -11.48
C PHE A 182 -20.26 -3.83 -12.14
N ASN A 183 -20.97 -4.67 -11.39
CA ASN A 183 -22.15 -5.38 -11.89
C ASN A 183 -23.27 -4.41 -12.28
N GLU A 184 -23.52 -3.36 -11.49
CA GLU A 184 -24.47 -2.28 -11.81
C GLU A 184 -24.15 -1.55 -13.13
N LYS A 185 -22.88 -1.58 -13.55
CA LYS A 185 -22.39 -0.95 -14.78
C LYS A 185 -22.21 -1.95 -15.94
N ASP A 186 -22.73 -3.17 -15.79
CA ASP A 186 -22.61 -4.26 -16.78
C ASP A 186 -21.14 -4.54 -17.15
N LYS A 187 -20.27 -4.56 -16.12
CA LYS A 187 -18.83 -4.82 -16.26
C LYS A 187 -18.48 -6.24 -15.81
N LYS A 188 -17.53 -6.86 -16.51
CA LYS A 188 -17.06 -8.22 -16.22
C LYS A 188 -16.16 -8.19 -14.97
N ALA A 189 -16.69 -8.56 -13.82
CA ALA A 189 -15.97 -8.58 -12.56
C ALA A 189 -15.91 -9.99 -11.95
N LEU A 190 -14.89 -10.26 -11.14
CA LEU A 190 -14.77 -11.50 -10.37
C LEU A 190 -14.20 -11.22 -8.97
N VAL A 191 -14.70 -11.94 -7.97
CA VAL A 191 -14.17 -11.94 -6.60
C VAL A 191 -13.68 -13.33 -6.24
N GLN A 192 -12.44 -13.42 -5.77
CA GLN A 192 -11.87 -14.60 -5.14
C GLN A 192 -11.85 -14.36 -3.64
N ILE A 193 -12.62 -15.16 -2.91
CA ILE A 193 -12.75 -15.04 -1.45
C ILE A 193 -12.34 -16.34 -0.76
N LYS A 194 -11.90 -16.24 0.49
CA LYS A 194 -11.56 -17.40 1.33
C LYS A 194 -10.54 -18.29 0.62
N ASN A 195 -10.74 -19.61 0.60
CA ASN A 195 -9.84 -20.58 -0.04
C ASN A 195 -9.59 -20.32 -1.54
N ASN A 196 -10.47 -19.59 -2.23
CA ASN A 196 -10.23 -19.26 -3.64
C ASN A 196 -9.24 -18.09 -3.81
N ALA A 197 -9.04 -17.27 -2.78
CA ALA A 197 -8.06 -16.19 -2.75
C ALA A 197 -6.65 -16.72 -2.44
N ASN A 198 -6.21 -17.70 -3.23
CA ASN A 198 -4.97 -18.44 -3.02
C ASN A 198 -3.89 -18.07 -4.04
N GLU A 199 -2.68 -18.54 -3.74
CA GLU A 199 -1.49 -18.29 -4.53
C GLU A 199 -1.49 -19.01 -5.88
N ASP A 200 -2.01 -20.23 -5.94
CA ASP A 200 -2.15 -21.01 -7.17
C ASP A 200 -2.93 -20.24 -8.25
N TYR A 201 -4.05 -19.60 -7.87
CA TYR A 201 -4.85 -18.81 -8.80
C TYR A 201 -4.06 -17.62 -9.34
N ILE A 202 -3.33 -16.92 -8.48
CA ILE A 202 -2.50 -15.76 -8.86
C ILE A 202 -1.38 -16.19 -9.82
N LYS A 203 -0.71 -17.31 -9.52
CA LYS A 203 0.41 -17.84 -10.31
C LYS A 203 -0.04 -18.60 -11.57
N SER A 204 -1.33 -18.93 -11.71
CA SER A 204 -1.88 -19.63 -12.89
C SER A 204 -1.82 -18.84 -14.20
N GLY A 205 -1.58 -17.53 -14.13
CA GLY A 205 -1.60 -16.63 -15.29
C GLY A 205 -2.99 -16.10 -15.64
N GLU A 206 -4.02 -16.36 -14.83
CA GLU A 206 -5.36 -15.78 -15.01
C GLU A 206 -5.38 -14.24 -14.85
N LEU A 207 -4.43 -13.68 -14.08
CA LEU A 207 -4.35 -12.23 -13.82
C LEU A 207 -4.21 -11.39 -15.10
N LYS A 208 -3.57 -11.91 -16.16
CA LYS A 208 -3.39 -11.21 -17.44
C LYS A 208 -4.71 -10.88 -18.16
N LYS A 209 -5.82 -11.49 -17.75
CA LYS A 209 -7.15 -11.25 -18.32
C LYS A 209 -7.85 -10.05 -17.69
N TYR A 210 -7.28 -9.40 -16.68
CA TYR A 210 -7.95 -8.35 -15.92
C TYR A 210 -7.22 -7.01 -16.03
N LYS A 211 -7.99 -5.94 -16.24
CA LYS A 211 -7.45 -4.56 -16.30
C LYS A 211 -7.24 -3.96 -14.91
N LEU A 212 -8.03 -4.36 -13.94
CA LEU A 212 -7.97 -3.85 -12.59
C LEU A 212 -7.84 -5.01 -11.61
N LEU A 213 -6.86 -4.93 -10.73
CA LEU A 213 -6.62 -5.92 -9.68
C LEU A 213 -6.81 -5.26 -8.31
N HIS A 214 -7.43 -5.98 -7.38
CA HIS A 214 -7.65 -5.50 -6.00
C HIS A 214 -7.32 -6.59 -4.99
N PHE A 215 -6.37 -6.33 -4.11
CA PHE A 215 -5.98 -7.27 -3.05
C PHE A 215 -6.36 -6.68 -1.70
N ALA A 216 -7.33 -7.30 -1.02
CA ALA A 216 -7.79 -6.93 0.32
C ALA A 216 -7.34 -8.00 1.32
N THR A 217 -6.15 -7.83 1.90
CA THR A 217 -5.50 -8.87 2.71
C THR A 217 -4.50 -8.28 3.71
N HIS A 218 -3.78 -9.13 4.46
CA HIS A 218 -2.61 -8.73 5.24
C HIS A 218 -1.39 -8.54 4.33
N GLY A 219 -0.54 -7.61 4.71
CA GLY A 219 0.75 -7.36 4.07
C GLY A 219 1.80 -7.08 5.13
N PHE A 220 3.06 -7.32 4.79
CA PHE A 220 4.19 -7.07 5.68
C PHE A 220 5.42 -6.67 4.87
N VAL A 221 6.33 -5.96 5.54
CA VAL A 221 7.59 -5.51 4.94
C VAL A 221 8.78 -6.11 5.67
N ASN A 222 9.70 -6.71 4.91
CA ASN A 222 10.99 -7.15 5.42
C ASN A 222 12.06 -6.11 5.07
N THR A 223 12.45 -5.31 6.06
CA THR A 223 13.42 -4.21 5.88
C THR A 223 14.87 -4.67 5.69
N TRP A 224 15.18 -5.95 5.91
CA TRP A 224 16.53 -6.49 5.72
C TRP A 224 16.68 -7.18 4.35
N LYS A 225 15.59 -7.79 3.89
CA LYS A 225 15.48 -8.50 2.62
C LYS A 225 14.16 -8.10 1.95
N PRO A 226 14.11 -6.93 1.27
CA PRO A 226 12.88 -6.39 0.71
C PRO A 226 12.13 -7.36 -0.21
N GLU A 227 12.86 -8.24 -0.93
CA GLU A 227 12.31 -9.29 -1.78
C GLU A 227 11.43 -10.31 -1.03
N LEU A 228 11.61 -10.42 0.29
CA LEU A 228 10.82 -11.26 1.18
C LEU A 228 9.66 -10.50 1.85
N SER A 229 9.41 -9.24 1.47
CA SER A 229 8.13 -8.58 1.78
C SER A 229 7.02 -9.24 0.97
N GLY A 230 5.79 -9.30 1.50
CA GLY A 230 4.74 -10.06 0.84
C GLY A 230 3.33 -9.71 1.32
N ILE A 231 2.35 -10.23 0.61
CA ILE A 231 0.95 -10.26 1.04
C ILE A 231 0.53 -11.69 1.36
N LEU A 232 -0.33 -11.84 2.37
CA LEU A 232 -0.82 -13.15 2.78
C LEU A 232 -2.01 -13.54 1.90
N LEU A 233 -2.10 -14.82 1.58
CA LEU A 233 -3.17 -15.42 0.79
C LEU A 233 -3.75 -16.61 1.54
N ALA A 234 -4.92 -17.08 1.09
CA ALA A 234 -5.47 -18.30 1.66
C ALA A 234 -4.54 -19.47 1.34
N GLN A 235 -4.12 -20.17 2.39
CA GLN A 235 -3.32 -21.37 2.26
C GLN A 235 -4.27 -22.53 1.95
N ASP A 236 -4.05 -23.23 0.85
CA ASP A 236 -4.54 -24.60 0.77
C ASP A 236 -3.57 -25.48 1.56
N THR A 237 -4.06 -26.50 2.25
CA THR A 237 -3.27 -27.50 2.98
C THR A 237 -2.31 -28.32 2.09
N THR A 238 -2.17 -27.97 0.81
CA THR A 238 -1.22 -28.58 -0.11
C THR A 238 0.18 -27.98 0.10
N ILE A 239 1.21 -28.81 -0.03
CA ILE A 239 2.59 -28.48 0.38
C ILE A 239 3.29 -27.52 -0.61
N ASN A 240 2.66 -27.22 -1.75
CA ASN A 240 3.34 -26.55 -2.87
C ASN A 240 3.45 -25.04 -2.71
N GLU A 241 2.48 -24.39 -2.04
CA GLU A 241 2.45 -22.94 -1.85
C GLU A 241 2.43 -22.61 -0.36
N ASP A 242 3.15 -21.56 0.05
CA ASP A 242 3.33 -21.22 1.47
C ASP A 242 2.29 -20.21 1.99
N GLY A 243 1.42 -19.73 1.11
CA GLY A 243 0.35 -18.78 1.42
C GLY A 243 0.85 -17.33 1.49
N ILE A 244 2.06 -17.05 1.00
CA ILE A 244 2.62 -15.70 0.91
C ILE A 244 3.07 -15.44 -0.50
N LEU A 245 2.43 -14.46 -1.16
CA LEU A 245 2.95 -13.92 -2.40
C LEU A 245 4.05 -12.90 -2.09
N TYR A 246 5.31 -13.29 -2.30
CA TYR A 246 6.46 -12.43 -2.05
C TYR A 246 6.68 -11.44 -3.20
N SER A 247 7.21 -10.26 -2.88
CA SER A 247 7.61 -9.26 -3.88
C SER A 247 8.60 -9.80 -4.92
N GLY A 248 9.51 -10.70 -4.53
CA GLY A 248 10.40 -11.42 -5.46
C GLY A 248 9.65 -12.26 -6.51
N GLU A 249 8.47 -12.78 -6.16
CA GLU A 249 7.63 -13.57 -7.07
C GLU A 249 6.77 -12.67 -7.94
N ILE A 250 6.29 -11.54 -7.40
CA ILE A 250 5.50 -10.54 -8.13
C ILE A 250 6.27 -10.05 -9.36
N TYR A 251 7.59 -9.84 -9.27
CA TYR A 251 8.42 -9.44 -10.43
C TYR A 251 8.37 -10.40 -11.62
N ASN A 252 7.97 -11.65 -11.40
CA ASN A 252 7.85 -12.66 -12.46
C ASN A 252 6.40 -12.90 -12.90
N LEU A 253 5.42 -12.19 -12.34
CA LEU A 253 4.02 -12.30 -12.74
C LEU A 253 3.79 -11.62 -14.09
N GLU A 254 3.06 -12.30 -14.97
CA GLU A 254 2.56 -11.70 -16.21
C GLU A 254 1.24 -10.96 -15.94
N LEU A 255 1.31 -9.63 -15.89
CA LEU A 255 0.16 -8.76 -15.65
C LEU A 255 -0.17 -7.93 -16.90
N ASN A 256 -1.46 -7.70 -17.13
CA ASN A 256 -1.98 -6.74 -18.12
C ASN A 256 -2.87 -5.68 -17.45
N ALA A 257 -2.68 -5.50 -16.14
CA ALA A 257 -3.47 -4.58 -15.34
C ALA A 257 -3.03 -3.14 -15.60
N ASP A 258 -4.00 -2.26 -15.84
CA ASP A 258 -3.82 -0.81 -15.89
C ASP A 258 -3.70 -0.24 -14.45
N LEU A 259 -4.25 -0.92 -13.44
CA LEU A 259 -4.19 -0.53 -12.03
C LEU A 259 -4.26 -1.74 -11.09
N THR A 260 -3.41 -1.75 -10.07
CA THR A 260 -3.49 -2.66 -8.93
C THR A 260 -3.73 -1.87 -7.64
N VAL A 261 -4.74 -2.27 -6.87
CA VAL A 261 -5.04 -1.72 -5.55
C VAL A 261 -4.57 -2.72 -4.48
N LEU A 262 -3.68 -2.29 -3.60
CA LEU A 262 -3.21 -3.06 -2.45
C LEU A 262 -3.84 -2.52 -1.17
N SER A 263 -5.03 -3.03 -0.85
CA SER A 263 -5.70 -2.84 0.44
C SER A 263 -5.10 -3.79 1.47
N ALA A 264 -3.84 -3.54 1.84
CA ALA A 264 -3.09 -4.34 2.80
C ALA A 264 -2.23 -3.47 3.72
N CYS A 265 -1.87 -4.02 4.89
CA CYS A 265 -1.05 -3.32 5.85
C CYS A 265 0.38 -3.12 5.36
N GLU A 266 0.99 -2.02 5.80
CA GLU A 266 2.40 -1.69 5.55
C GLU A 266 2.82 -1.65 4.08
N THR A 267 1.88 -1.64 3.13
CA THR A 267 2.18 -1.70 1.68
C THR A 267 2.98 -0.50 1.18
N GLY A 268 2.84 0.66 1.83
CA GLY A 268 3.63 1.88 1.57
C GLY A 268 4.92 1.99 2.38
N LEU A 269 5.28 1.01 3.21
CA LEU A 269 6.54 0.96 3.95
C LEU A 269 7.59 0.16 3.15
N GLY A 270 8.87 0.41 3.45
CA GLY A 270 9.99 -0.19 2.72
C GLY A 270 11.34 0.24 3.28
N GLU A 271 12.40 -0.43 2.85
CA GLU A 271 13.78 -0.01 3.18
C GLU A 271 14.24 1.06 2.20
N ILE A 272 14.82 2.15 2.69
CA ILE A 272 15.46 3.15 1.82
C ILE A 272 16.83 2.61 1.41
N LYS A 273 17.00 2.31 0.12
CA LYS A 273 18.31 2.03 -0.47
C LYS A 273 18.82 3.27 -1.20
N LYS A 274 20.06 3.65 -0.89
CA LYS A 274 20.72 4.82 -1.50
C LYS A 274 20.83 4.62 -3.02
N GLY A 275 20.25 5.55 -3.79
CA GLY A 275 20.23 5.50 -5.26
C GLY A 275 19.10 4.64 -5.86
N GLU A 276 18.31 3.95 -5.04
CA GLU A 276 17.18 3.12 -5.47
C GLU A 276 15.82 3.57 -4.89
N GLY A 277 15.83 4.42 -3.87
CA GLY A 277 14.62 4.90 -3.21
C GLY A 277 14.05 3.89 -2.23
N LEU A 278 12.74 3.96 -1.99
CA LEU A 278 12.02 3.02 -1.15
C LEU A 278 11.86 1.67 -1.86
N ILE A 279 12.38 0.59 -1.27
CA ILE A 279 12.19 -0.77 -1.75
C ILE A 279 11.20 -1.49 -0.84
N GLY A 280 10.06 -1.88 -1.40
CA GLY A 280 8.97 -2.58 -0.74
C GLY A 280 7.93 -3.05 -1.76
N LEU A 281 6.75 -3.44 -1.28
CA LEU A 281 5.67 -3.97 -2.12
C LEU A 281 5.22 -3.00 -3.23
N THR A 282 5.34 -1.69 -3.03
CA THR A 282 4.96 -0.69 -4.04
C THR A 282 5.82 -0.72 -5.31
N ARG A 283 7.02 -1.31 -5.26
CA ARG A 283 7.96 -1.36 -6.39
C ARG A 283 7.79 -2.61 -7.26
N ALA A 284 7.25 -3.67 -6.69
CA ALA A 284 7.03 -4.95 -7.37
C ALA A 284 5.74 -4.90 -8.19
#